data_AF-A0A4S8IIH1-F1
#
_entry.id   AF-A0A4S8IIH1-F1
#
_cell.length_a   1.000
_cell.length_b   1.000
_cell.length_c   1.000
_cell.angle_alpha   90.00
_cell.angle_beta   90.00
_cell.angle_gamma   90.00
#
_symmetry.space_group_name_H-M   'P 1'
#
loop_
_entity.id
_entity.type
_entity.pdbx_description
1 polymer ?
#
loop_
_entity_poly.entity_id
_entity_poly.type
_entity_poly.pdbx_seq_one_letter_code
_entity_poly.pdbx_strand_id
1 'polypeptide(L)'
;MTTRLHEEKKKSKSITARKSLAAIGTTCRFAESIQIFVHQQLSVFMEKSKSKINQIQAPTFGNLITILSIDGGGIRGIIPATILSFLESELQKLDGEDARIADYFDVISGTSTGGLVTAMLTAPDDNNRPLFAAKDIKSFYLEHSSKIFPQIGGLLAGVRRMFQAVWGPKYNGKYLHSLIKEKLRGVRLHQTLTNVIIPTFDIKQLHPIIFSSYEIAYMVPFDVQ
;
A
#
# COMPACT_ATOMS: atom_id res chain seq x y z
N MET A 1 -22.64 65.19 -8.76
CA MET A 1 -23.17 65.08 -7.38
C MET A 1 -23.89 63.74 -7.15
N THR A 2 -23.43 62.65 -7.78
CA THR A 2 -24.08 61.32 -7.77
C THR A 2 -23.14 60.18 -7.37
N THR A 3 -21.87 60.46 -7.11
CA THR A 3 -20.87 59.47 -6.69
C THR A 3 -20.70 59.35 -5.18
N ARG A 4 -21.02 60.39 -4.39
CA ARG A 4 -20.86 60.36 -2.92
C ARG A 4 -21.96 59.60 -2.16
N LEU A 5 -23.19 59.53 -2.69
CA LEU A 5 -24.30 58.82 -2.03
C LEU A 5 -24.22 57.28 -2.20
N HIS A 6 -23.48 56.80 -3.22
CA HIS A 6 -23.29 55.36 -3.44
C HIS A 6 -22.18 54.77 -2.54
N GLU A 7 -21.23 55.61 -2.13
CA GLU A 7 -20.13 55.22 -1.25
C GLU A 7 -20.57 55.07 0.22
N GLU A 8 -21.40 55.96 0.73
CA GLU A 8 -21.88 55.86 2.13
C GLU A 8 -22.80 54.65 2.37
N LYS A 9 -23.64 54.29 1.39
CA LYS A 9 -24.47 53.07 1.49
C LYS A 9 -23.64 51.78 1.47
N LYS A 10 -22.49 51.76 0.76
CA LYS A 10 -21.56 50.62 0.78
C LYS A 10 -20.78 50.53 2.10
N LYS A 11 -20.39 51.67 2.67
CA LYS A 11 -19.66 51.73 3.95
C LYS A 11 -20.53 51.28 5.13
N SER A 12 -21.82 51.66 5.15
CA SER A 12 -22.76 51.27 6.20
C SER A 12 -23.06 49.75 6.19
N LYS A 13 -23.23 49.13 5.01
CA LYS A 13 -23.39 47.66 4.90
C LYS A 13 -22.13 46.88 5.28
N SER A 14 -20.93 47.43 5.02
CA SER A 14 -19.65 46.82 5.38
C SER A 14 -19.40 46.77 6.89
N ILE A 15 -19.85 47.79 7.63
CA ILE A 15 -19.67 47.86 9.09
C ILE A 15 -20.64 46.90 9.80
N THR A 16 -21.87 46.74 9.31
CA THR A 16 -22.84 45.78 9.86
C THR A 16 -22.43 44.32 9.58
N ALA A 17 -21.82 44.03 8.42
CA ALA A 17 -21.27 42.70 8.13
C ALA A 17 -20.04 42.37 9.01
N ARG A 18 -19.20 43.37 9.34
CA ARG A 18 -18.04 43.18 10.22
C ARG A 18 -18.40 43.00 11.69
N LYS A 19 -19.52 43.55 12.17
CA LYS A 19 -20.00 43.33 13.54
C LYS A 19 -20.66 41.96 13.74
N SER A 20 -21.11 41.29 12.68
CA SER A 20 -21.68 39.94 12.78
C SER A 20 -20.64 38.81 12.69
N LEU A 21 -19.41 39.10 12.26
CA LEU A 21 -18.31 38.12 12.23
C LEU A 21 -17.45 38.10 13.51
N ALA A 22 -17.59 39.12 14.37
CA ALA A 22 -16.89 39.21 15.65
C ALA A 22 -17.55 38.39 16.78
N ALA A 23 -18.67 37.73 16.52
CA ALA A 23 -19.39 36.89 17.48
C ALA A 23 -19.21 35.38 17.26
N ILE A 24 -18.24 34.96 16.42
CA ILE A 24 -17.81 33.55 16.30
C ILE A 24 -16.32 33.47 16.65
N GLY A 25 -16.00 33.99 17.85
CA GLY A 25 -14.65 34.17 18.37
C GLY A 25 -14.13 33.01 19.23
N THR A 26 -14.56 31.76 19.00
CA THR A 26 -14.10 30.64 19.85
C THR A 26 -13.85 29.30 19.15
N THR A 27 -13.80 29.25 17.82
CA THR A 27 -13.46 28.01 17.07
C THR A 27 -12.17 28.11 16.25
N CYS A 28 -11.55 29.29 16.12
CA CYS A 28 -10.41 29.49 15.21
C CYS A 28 -9.02 29.19 15.81
N ARG A 29 -8.88 28.97 17.12
CA ARG A 29 -7.58 28.60 17.71
C ARG A 29 -7.25 27.11 17.56
N PHE A 30 -8.26 26.25 17.41
CA PHE A 30 -8.06 24.80 17.24
C PHE A 30 -7.64 24.48 15.79
N ALA A 31 -8.24 25.14 14.81
CA ALA A 31 -7.90 24.97 13.39
C ALA A 31 -6.47 25.46 13.07
N GLU A 32 -6.04 26.60 13.63
CA GLU A 32 -4.66 27.08 13.47
C GLU A 32 -3.65 26.17 14.17
N SER A 33 -4.00 25.62 15.34
CA SER A 33 -3.13 24.67 16.05
C SER A 33 -2.99 23.34 15.30
N ILE A 34 -4.06 22.85 14.66
CA ILE A 34 -4.00 21.67 13.77
C ILE A 34 -3.19 21.98 12.53
N GLN A 35 -3.36 23.16 11.91
CA GLN A 35 -2.60 23.55 10.73
C GLN A 35 -1.11 23.65 11.03
N ILE A 36 -0.73 24.26 12.16
CA ILE A 36 0.66 24.36 12.63
C ILE A 36 1.22 22.99 12.99
N PHE A 37 0.44 22.14 13.67
CA PHE A 37 0.86 20.77 13.99
C PHE A 37 1.07 19.94 12.72
N VAL A 38 0.16 20.00 11.74
CA VAL A 38 0.30 19.32 10.45
C VAL A 38 1.52 19.85 9.70
N HIS A 39 1.72 21.18 9.65
CA HIS A 39 2.86 21.77 8.95
C HIS A 39 4.19 21.43 9.63
N GLN A 40 4.25 21.45 10.96
CA GLN A 40 5.44 21.11 11.73
C GLN A 40 5.75 19.61 11.68
N GLN A 41 4.73 18.75 11.68
CA GLN A 41 4.90 17.31 11.42
C GLN A 41 5.39 17.04 10.00
N LEU A 42 4.89 17.78 9.00
CA LEU A 42 5.36 17.71 7.61
C LEU A 42 6.81 18.22 7.46
N SER A 43 7.20 19.31 8.12
CA SER A 43 8.57 19.82 8.09
C SER A 43 9.55 18.86 8.78
N VAL A 44 9.20 18.31 9.95
CA VAL A 44 10.00 17.28 10.64
C VAL A 44 10.08 16.00 9.81
N PHE A 45 9.00 15.60 9.14
CA PHE A 45 8.99 14.47 8.21
C PHE A 45 9.91 14.72 7.00
N MET A 46 9.89 15.93 6.42
CA MET A 46 10.74 16.31 5.29
C MET A 46 12.24 16.38 5.68
N GLU A 47 12.55 16.85 6.89
CA GLU A 47 13.93 16.95 7.38
C GLU A 47 14.51 15.57 7.72
N LYS A 48 13.70 14.69 8.32
CA LYS A 48 14.03 13.28 8.56
C LYS A 48 14.10 12.45 7.27
N SER A 49 13.41 12.89 6.22
CA SER A 49 13.52 12.34 4.85
C SER A 49 14.86 12.69 4.21
N LYS A 50 15.34 13.93 4.34
CA LYS A 50 16.63 14.36 3.77
C LYS A 50 17.83 13.55 4.27
N SER A 51 17.86 13.18 5.56
CA SER A 51 18.93 12.33 6.10
C SER A 51 18.82 10.86 5.66
N LYS A 52 17.64 10.40 5.24
CA LYS A 52 17.38 9.04 4.73
C LYS A 52 17.74 8.87 3.25
N ILE A 53 17.68 9.94 2.44
CA ILE A 53 17.96 9.91 0.99
C ILE A 53 19.37 9.38 0.65
N ASN A 54 20.34 9.50 1.56
CA ASN A 54 21.72 9.05 1.34
C ASN A 54 21.94 7.52 1.31
N GLN A 55 20.89 6.71 1.43
CA GLN A 55 20.96 5.23 1.29
C GLN A 55 19.92 4.67 0.32
N ILE A 56 19.44 5.46 -0.64
CA ILE A 56 18.61 4.91 -1.71
C ILE A 56 19.52 4.02 -2.57
N GLN A 57 19.18 2.73 -2.66
CA GLN A 57 19.85 1.80 -3.55
C GLN A 57 19.80 2.40 -4.96
N ALA A 58 20.96 2.52 -5.60
CA ALA A 58 21.05 3.15 -6.92
C ALA A 58 20.08 2.43 -7.87
N PRO A 59 19.37 3.18 -8.73
CA PRO A 59 18.44 2.55 -9.66
C PRO A 59 19.14 1.49 -10.48
N THR A 60 18.47 0.36 -10.67
CA THR A 60 19.04 -0.81 -11.37
C THR A 60 19.36 -0.47 -12.82
N PHE A 61 18.62 0.49 -13.40
CA PHE A 61 18.79 0.96 -14.78
C PHE A 61 18.92 2.48 -14.89
N GLY A 62 20.18 2.96 -14.93
CA GLY A 62 20.50 4.36 -15.21
C GLY A 62 20.02 5.31 -14.10
N ASN A 63 19.47 6.46 -14.50
CA ASN A 63 19.04 7.51 -13.56
C ASN A 63 17.52 7.47 -13.24
N LEU A 64 16.81 6.41 -13.65
CA LEU A 64 15.36 6.29 -13.49
C LEU A 64 15.02 5.23 -12.45
N ILE A 65 14.13 5.57 -11.51
CA ILE A 65 13.60 4.63 -10.53
C ILE A 65 12.36 3.95 -11.11
N THR A 66 12.34 2.62 -11.12
CA THR A 66 11.21 1.82 -11.60
C THR A 66 10.38 1.27 -10.45
N ILE A 67 9.06 1.52 -10.48
CA ILE A 67 8.14 1.12 -9.41
C ILE A 67 7.00 0.29 -10.00
N LEU A 68 6.79 -0.90 -9.44
CA LEU A 68 5.61 -1.73 -9.69
C LEU A 68 4.64 -1.60 -8.52
N SER A 69 3.37 -1.31 -8.79
CA SER A 69 2.30 -1.29 -7.77
C SER A 69 1.20 -2.26 -8.14
N ILE A 70 0.86 -3.15 -7.22
CA ILE A 70 -0.14 -4.20 -7.42
C ILE A 70 -1.30 -4.00 -6.44
N ASP A 71 -2.47 -3.70 -7.01
CA ASP A 71 -3.68 -3.48 -6.24
C ASP A 71 -4.21 -4.77 -5.57
N GLY A 72 -4.92 -4.57 -4.47
CA GLY A 72 -5.68 -5.62 -3.81
C GLY A 72 -6.94 -6.00 -4.58
N GLY A 73 -7.46 -7.21 -4.35
CA GLY A 73 -8.67 -7.63 -5.07
C GLY A 73 -9.25 -8.99 -4.72
N GLY A 74 -8.78 -9.65 -3.65
CA GLY A 74 -9.16 -11.01 -3.32
C GLY A 74 -8.83 -11.97 -4.46
N ILE A 75 -9.81 -12.73 -4.93
CA ILE A 75 -9.66 -13.65 -6.07
C ILE A 75 -9.31 -12.95 -7.39
N ARG A 76 -9.61 -11.64 -7.53
CA ARG A 76 -9.28 -10.86 -8.73
C ARG A 76 -7.78 -10.62 -8.92
N GLY A 77 -6.94 -11.05 -7.97
CA GLY A 77 -5.48 -11.08 -8.14
C GLY A 77 -5.00 -11.88 -9.35
N ILE A 78 -5.82 -12.77 -9.90
CA ILE A 78 -5.55 -13.44 -11.17
C ILE A 78 -5.38 -12.47 -12.36
N ILE A 79 -6.01 -11.29 -12.31
CA ILE A 79 -5.92 -10.26 -13.35
C ILE A 79 -4.50 -9.69 -13.41
N PRO A 80 -3.96 -9.04 -12.33
CA PRO A 80 -2.59 -8.57 -12.35
C PRO A 80 -1.58 -9.73 -12.51
N ALA A 81 -1.85 -10.93 -11.97
CA ALA A 81 -0.98 -12.09 -12.19
C ALA A 81 -0.87 -12.47 -13.68
N THR A 82 -1.97 -12.38 -14.45
CA THR A 82 -1.96 -12.65 -15.89
C THR A 82 -1.17 -11.59 -16.65
N ILE A 83 -1.35 -10.30 -16.29
CA ILE A 83 -0.59 -9.20 -16.89
C ILE A 83 0.90 -9.34 -16.60
N LEU A 84 1.28 -9.65 -15.35
CA LEU A 84 2.67 -9.86 -14.94
C LEU A 84 3.28 -11.08 -15.65
N SER A 85 2.53 -12.17 -15.81
CA SER A 85 2.99 -13.34 -16.56
C SER A 85 3.26 -13.01 -18.02
N PHE A 86 2.46 -12.15 -18.65
CA PHE A 86 2.70 -11.68 -20.01
C PHE A 86 3.91 -10.74 -20.07
N LEU A 87 3.98 -9.76 -19.17
CA LEU A 87 5.10 -8.82 -19.08
C LEU A 87 6.44 -9.54 -18.91
N GLU A 88 6.54 -10.48 -17.97
CA GLU A 88 7.76 -11.25 -17.76
C GLU A 88 8.14 -12.07 -18.99
N SER A 89 7.16 -12.61 -19.72
CA SER A 89 7.45 -13.34 -20.97
C SER A 89 7.98 -12.44 -22.09
N GLU A 90 7.54 -11.17 -22.16
CA GLU A 90 8.09 -10.21 -23.13
C GLU A 90 9.50 -9.79 -22.73
N LEU A 91 9.78 -9.62 -21.44
CA LEU A 91 11.12 -9.34 -20.93
C LEU A 91 12.08 -10.51 -21.22
N GLN A 92 11.61 -11.75 -21.05
CA GLN A 92 12.40 -12.95 -21.35
C GLN A 92 12.77 -13.08 -22.83
N LYS A 93 11.89 -12.64 -23.75
CA LYS A 93 12.21 -12.61 -25.18
C LYS A 93 13.32 -11.60 -25.52
N LEU A 94 13.45 -10.53 -24.73
CA LEU A 94 14.44 -9.47 -24.95
C LEU A 94 15.78 -9.82 -24.30
N ASP A 95 15.77 -10.26 -23.04
CA ASP A 95 16.97 -10.36 -22.21
C ASP A 95 17.31 -11.80 -21.77
N GLY A 96 16.48 -12.79 -22.14
CA GLY A 96 16.69 -14.21 -21.90
C GLY A 96 15.74 -14.85 -20.88
N GLU A 97 15.64 -16.19 -20.91
CA GLU A 97 14.70 -16.99 -20.11
C GLU A 97 14.83 -16.80 -18.59
N ASP A 98 15.99 -16.35 -18.11
CA ASP A 98 16.26 -16.12 -16.69
C ASP A 98 15.77 -14.76 -16.19
N ALA A 99 15.33 -13.87 -17.08
CA ALA A 99 14.77 -12.56 -16.73
C ALA A 99 13.51 -12.72 -15.85
N ARG A 100 13.43 -11.92 -14.78
CA ARG A 100 12.32 -11.90 -13.82
C ARG A 100 11.88 -10.48 -13.54
N ILE A 101 10.62 -10.30 -13.14
CA ILE A 101 10.07 -8.97 -12.76
C ILE A 101 10.97 -8.25 -11.73
N ALA A 102 11.50 -8.97 -10.74
CA ALA A 102 12.36 -8.37 -9.70
C ALA A 102 13.67 -7.76 -10.24
N ASP A 103 14.11 -8.12 -11.44
CA ASP A 103 15.34 -7.59 -12.04
C ASP A 103 15.14 -6.18 -12.61
N TYR A 104 13.90 -5.81 -12.96
CA TYR A 104 13.59 -4.56 -13.66
C TYR A 104 12.97 -3.49 -12.77
N PHE A 105 12.51 -3.86 -11.57
CA PHE A 105 11.80 -2.98 -10.66
C PHE A 105 12.61 -2.76 -9.37
N ASP A 106 13.03 -1.52 -9.15
CA ASP A 106 13.73 -1.08 -7.93
C ASP A 106 12.84 -1.15 -6.68
N VAL A 107 11.53 -1.03 -6.89
CA VAL A 107 10.52 -1.13 -5.83
C VAL A 107 9.30 -1.90 -6.33
N ILE A 108 8.84 -2.88 -5.55
CA ILE A 108 7.57 -3.58 -5.78
C ILE A 108 6.65 -3.38 -4.58
N SER A 109 5.50 -2.78 -4.81
CA SER A 109 4.48 -2.51 -3.79
C SER A 109 3.21 -3.30 -4.04
N GLY A 110 2.52 -3.67 -2.96
CA GLY A 110 1.33 -4.47 -3.08
C GLY A 110 0.42 -4.41 -1.86
N THR A 111 -0.88 -4.21 -2.09
CA THR A 111 -1.88 -4.17 -1.01
C THR A 111 -2.71 -5.46 -1.00
N SER A 112 -2.92 -6.06 0.17
CA SER A 112 -3.73 -7.29 0.32
C SER A 112 -3.21 -8.42 -0.60
N THR A 113 -4.05 -8.95 -1.48
CA THR A 113 -3.68 -9.90 -2.55
C THR A 113 -2.44 -9.43 -3.33
N GLY A 114 -2.33 -8.14 -3.63
CA GLY A 114 -1.15 -7.58 -4.30
C GLY A 114 0.11 -7.71 -3.45
N GLY A 115 0.02 -7.57 -2.12
CA GLY A 115 1.14 -7.78 -1.21
C GLY A 115 1.60 -9.23 -1.16
N LEU A 116 0.68 -10.19 -1.33
CA LEU A 116 1.04 -11.61 -1.51
C LEU A 116 1.81 -11.82 -2.82
N VAL A 117 1.34 -11.24 -3.93
CA VAL A 117 2.04 -11.28 -5.23
C VAL A 117 3.43 -10.66 -5.11
N THR A 118 3.55 -9.50 -4.47
CA THR A 118 4.82 -8.84 -4.16
C THR A 118 5.77 -9.76 -3.39
N ALA A 119 5.31 -10.40 -2.32
CA ALA A 119 6.13 -11.32 -1.54
C ALA A 119 6.61 -12.53 -2.37
N MET A 120 5.76 -13.09 -3.23
CA MET A 120 6.13 -14.19 -4.11
C MET A 120 7.17 -13.78 -5.16
N LEU A 121 7.02 -12.60 -5.78
CA LEU A 121 7.97 -12.12 -6.80
C LEU A 121 9.35 -11.77 -6.26
N THR A 122 9.47 -11.50 -4.96
CA THR A 122 10.68 -10.93 -4.36
C THR A 122 11.37 -11.86 -3.36
N ALA A 123 10.75 -12.98 -3.02
CA ALA A 123 11.37 -13.99 -2.17
C ALA A 123 12.54 -14.66 -2.91
N PRO A 124 13.75 -14.71 -2.32
CA PRO A 124 14.89 -15.37 -2.92
C PRO A 124 14.78 -16.90 -2.78
N ASP A 125 15.34 -17.60 -3.76
CA ASP A 125 15.72 -19.01 -3.68
C ASP A 125 17.17 -19.17 -3.17
N ASP A 126 17.67 -20.41 -3.16
CA ASP A 126 19.02 -20.73 -2.69
C ASP A 126 20.14 -20.11 -3.58
N ASN A 127 19.81 -19.68 -4.79
CA ASN A 127 20.71 -19.02 -5.74
C ASN A 127 20.53 -17.49 -5.78
N ASN A 128 19.78 -16.92 -4.83
CA ASN A 128 19.44 -15.50 -4.78
C ASN A 128 18.72 -15.00 -6.06
N ARG A 129 17.86 -15.85 -6.63
CA ARG A 129 16.92 -15.53 -7.72
C ARG A 129 15.48 -15.58 -7.21
N PRO A 130 14.51 -14.93 -7.89
CA PRO A 130 13.12 -15.01 -7.49
C PRO A 130 12.61 -16.45 -7.44
N LEU A 131 12.10 -16.85 -6.27
CA LEU A 131 11.58 -18.19 -6.01
C LEU A 131 10.37 -18.53 -6.90
N PHE A 132 9.64 -17.50 -7.36
CA PHE A 132 8.49 -17.64 -8.24
C PHE A 132 8.69 -16.79 -9.50
N ALA A 133 8.44 -17.40 -10.66
CA ALA A 133 8.22 -16.66 -11.90
C ALA A 133 6.79 -16.07 -11.90
N ALA A 134 6.55 -15.02 -12.69
CA ALA A 134 5.24 -14.40 -12.77
C ALA A 134 4.13 -15.37 -13.25
N LYS A 135 4.50 -16.35 -14.10
CA LYS A 135 3.61 -17.45 -14.52
C LYS A 135 3.15 -18.33 -13.37
N ASP A 136 3.99 -18.54 -12.34
CA ASP A 136 3.68 -19.40 -11.20
C ASP A 136 2.63 -18.77 -10.30
N ILE A 137 2.55 -17.45 -10.28
CA ILE A 137 1.54 -16.69 -9.54
C ILE A 137 0.16 -16.90 -10.17
N LYS A 138 0.08 -16.89 -11.51
CA LYS A 138 -1.15 -17.24 -12.22
C LYS A 138 -1.60 -18.66 -11.85
N SER A 139 -0.69 -19.63 -11.90
CA SER A 139 -0.95 -21.02 -11.52
C SER A 139 -1.40 -21.14 -10.06
N PHE A 140 -0.76 -20.40 -9.15
CA PHE A 140 -1.13 -20.33 -7.74
C PHE A 140 -2.59 -19.91 -7.53
N TYR A 141 -3.06 -18.88 -8.25
CA TYR A 141 -4.47 -18.49 -8.16
C TYR A 141 -5.41 -19.54 -8.75
N LEU A 142 -5.06 -20.16 -9.88
CA LEU A 142 -5.89 -21.20 -10.49
C LEU A 142 -6.06 -22.41 -9.56
N GLU A 143 -4.98 -22.82 -8.88
CA GLU A 143 -4.99 -23.98 -7.99
C GLU A 143 -5.63 -23.69 -6.62
N HIS A 144 -5.28 -22.55 -6.01
CA HIS A 144 -5.60 -22.31 -4.60
C HIS A 144 -6.77 -21.35 -4.38
N SER A 145 -7.23 -20.61 -5.40
CA SER A 145 -8.28 -19.59 -5.20
C SER A 145 -9.58 -20.12 -4.63
N SER A 146 -9.99 -21.34 -4.98
CA SER A 146 -11.22 -21.97 -4.45
C SER A 146 -11.12 -22.29 -2.95
N LYS A 147 -9.91 -22.57 -2.45
CA LYS A 147 -9.62 -22.86 -1.04
C LYS A 147 -9.34 -21.60 -0.23
N ILE A 148 -8.68 -20.61 -0.84
CA ILE A 148 -8.39 -19.30 -0.22
C ILE A 148 -9.65 -18.44 -0.17
N PHE A 149 -10.45 -18.44 -1.25
CA PHE A 149 -11.65 -17.63 -1.42
C PHE A 149 -12.88 -18.51 -1.74
N PRO A 150 -13.30 -19.42 -0.83
CA PRO A 150 -14.47 -20.25 -1.04
C PRO A 150 -15.68 -19.39 -1.42
N GLN A 151 -16.26 -19.68 -2.58
CA GLN A 151 -17.48 -19.06 -3.05
C GLN A 151 -18.65 -19.87 -2.50
N ILE A 152 -19.57 -19.21 -1.81
CA ILE A 152 -20.79 -19.84 -1.33
C ILE A 152 -21.80 -19.74 -2.48
N GLY A 153 -22.00 -20.85 -3.19
CA GLY A 153 -23.00 -20.97 -4.25
C GLY A 153 -24.30 -21.65 -3.78
N GLY A 154 -25.35 -21.55 -4.60
CA GLY A 154 -26.64 -22.24 -4.42
C GLY A 154 -27.81 -21.34 -4.02
N LEU A 155 -29.04 -21.90 -4.07
CA LEU A 155 -30.30 -21.20 -3.81
C LEU A 155 -30.38 -20.54 -2.41
N LEU A 156 -29.56 -21.01 -1.46
CA LEU A 156 -29.48 -20.51 -0.08
C LEU A 156 -28.26 -19.61 0.19
N ALA A 157 -27.53 -19.18 -0.84
CA ALA A 157 -26.30 -18.38 -0.68
C ALA A 157 -26.55 -17.04 0.02
N GLY A 158 -27.71 -16.40 -0.19
CA GLY A 158 -28.07 -15.14 0.48
C GLY A 158 -28.22 -15.30 1.99
N VAL A 159 -28.91 -16.36 2.42
CA VAL A 159 -29.13 -16.68 3.85
C VAL A 159 -27.79 -17.03 4.51
N ARG A 160 -26.97 -17.89 3.88
CA ARG A 160 -25.64 -18.23 4.41
C ARG A 160 -24.69 -17.03 4.51
N ARG A 161 -24.74 -16.08 3.56
CA ARG A 161 -23.94 -14.84 3.62
C ARG A 161 -24.39 -13.94 4.78
N MET A 162 -25.70 -13.87 5.04
CA MET A 162 -26.23 -13.13 6.19
C MET A 162 -25.75 -13.76 7.51
N PHE A 163 -25.85 -15.08 7.66
CA PHE A 163 -25.37 -15.77 8.86
C PHE A 163 -23.84 -15.66 9.04
N GLN A 164 -23.06 -15.70 7.96
CA GLN A 164 -21.60 -15.50 8.06
C GLN A 164 -21.21 -14.08 8.49
N ALA A 165 -21.95 -13.04 8.08
CA ALA A 165 -21.66 -11.67 8.47
C ALA A 165 -21.79 -11.44 9.99
N VAL A 166 -22.58 -12.27 10.67
CA VAL A 166 -22.83 -12.19 12.12
C VAL A 166 -21.84 -13.03 12.92
N TRP A 167 -21.22 -14.05 12.34
CA TRP A 167 -20.42 -15.06 13.06
C TRP A 167 -18.91 -15.03 12.83
N GLY A 168 -18.38 -13.93 12.27
CA GLY A 168 -16.95 -13.68 12.19
C GLY A 168 -16.45 -13.45 10.75
N PRO A 169 -15.13 -13.45 10.54
CA PRO A 169 -14.59 -13.17 9.21
C PRO A 169 -15.00 -14.26 8.22
N LYS A 170 -15.32 -13.85 6.99
CA LYS A 170 -15.70 -14.74 5.86
C LYS A 170 -14.68 -15.87 5.60
N TYR A 171 -13.43 -15.67 6.04
CA TYR A 171 -12.32 -16.60 5.88
C TYR A 171 -11.57 -16.75 7.20
N ASN A 172 -11.29 -17.99 7.63
CA ASN A 172 -10.56 -18.26 8.87
C ASN A 172 -9.03 -18.01 8.77
N GLY A 173 -8.52 -17.74 7.56
CA GLY A 173 -7.11 -17.42 7.28
C GLY A 173 -6.11 -18.59 7.40
N LYS A 174 -6.50 -19.72 8.02
CA LYS A 174 -5.58 -20.83 8.34
C LYS A 174 -4.91 -21.42 7.10
N TYR A 175 -5.68 -21.69 6.05
CA TYR A 175 -5.18 -22.26 4.81
C TYR A 175 -4.19 -21.32 4.09
N LEU A 176 -4.55 -20.04 4.00
CA LEU A 176 -3.68 -19.04 3.36
C LEU A 176 -2.37 -18.89 4.14
N HIS A 177 -2.43 -18.85 5.47
CA HIS A 177 -1.25 -18.73 6.31
C HIS A 177 -0.32 -19.96 6.18
N SER A 178 -0.85 -21.18 6.21
CA SER A 178 -0.04 -22.39 6.02
C SER A 178 0.58 -22.43 4.62
N LEU A 179 -0.19 -22.06 3.59
CA LEU A 179 0.28 -22.06 2.21
C LEU A 179 1.39 -21.03 1.98
N ILE A 180 1.27 -19.82 2.54
CA ILE A 180 2.33 -18.79 2.47
C ILE A 180 3.57 -19.27 3.22
N LYS A 181 3.42 -19.86 4.40
CA LYS A 181 4.56 -20.38 5.19
C LYS A 181 5.31 -21.49 4.45
N GLU A 182 4.57 -22.38 3.79
CA GLU A 182 5.14 -23.45 2.96
C GLU A 182 5.86 -22.87 1.73
N LYS A 183 5.20 -21.98 0.99
CA LYS A 183 5.70 -21.43 -0.28
C LYS A 183 6.87 -20.47 -0.10
N LEU A 184 6.84 -19.60 0.91
CA LEU A 184 7.89 -18.60 1.16
C LEU A 184 9.01 -19.10 2.08
N ARG A 185 8.98 -20.36 2.54
CA ARG A 185 10.06 -21.01 3.32
C ARG A 185 10.59 -20.22 4.54
N GLY A 186 9.78 -19.31 5.10
CA GLY A 186 10.19 -18.45 6.22
C GLY A 186 11.07 -17.25 5.85
N VAL A 187 11.15 -16.89 4.56
CA VAL A 187 11.82 -15.67 4.09
C VAL A 187 11.32 -14.45 4.86
N ARG A 188 12.27 -13.64 5.33
CA ARG A 188 12.03 -12.37 6.03
C ARG A 188 12.13 -11.19 5.08
N LEU A 189 11.52 -10.07 5.49
CA LEU A 189 11.44 -8.87 4.67
C LEU A 189 12.81 -8.29 4.27
N HIS A 190 13.84 -8.41 5.12
CA HIS A 190 15.20 -7.96 4.78
C HIS A 190 15.93 -8.85 3.77
N GLN A 191 15.37 -10.01 3.43
CA GLN A 191 15.94 -10.96 2.47
C GLN A 191 15.31 -10.78 1.08
N THR A 192 14.35 -9.88 0.90
CA THR A 192 13.73 -9.65 -0.41
C THR A 192 14.75 -9.13 -1.42
N LEU A 193 14.65 -9.59 -2.66
CA LEU A 193 15.59 -9.27 -3.73
C LEU A 193 15.57 -7.80 -4.18
N THR A 194 14.44 -7.14 -3.98
CA THR A 194 14.24 -5.71 -4.26
C THR A 194 13.48 -5.08 -3.11
N ASN A 195 13.38 -3.74 -3.10
CA ASN A 195 12.64 -3.03 -2.07
C ASN A 195 11.15 -3.35 -2.21
N VAL A 196 10.51 -3.76 -1.11
CA VAL A 196 9.07 -3.95 -1.11
C VAL A 196 8.34 -2.99 -0.19
N ILE A 197 7.10 -2.68 -0.53
CA ILE A 197 6.21 -1.84 0.29
C ILE A 197 4.85 -2.54 0.40
N ILE A 198 4.53 -3.04 1.59
CA ILE A 198 3.29 -3.75 1.88
C ILE A 198 2.54 -3.02 3.01
N PRO A 199 1.53 -2.20 2.68
CA PRO A 199 0.75 -1.49 3.69
C PRO A 199 -0.23 -2.43 4.40
N THR A 200 -0.36 -2.22 5.70
CA THR A 200 -1.28 -2.90 6.61
C THR A 200 -1.86 -1.91 7.61
N PHE A 201 -2.82 -2.34 8.43
CA PHE A 201 -3.44 -1.50 9.45
C PHE A 201 -3.49 -2.25 10.77
N ASP A 202 -2.95 -1.65 11.84
CA ASP A 202 -3.04 -2.20 13.18
C ASP A 202 -4.35 -1.74 13.84
N ILE A 203 -5.27 -2.67 14.04
CA ILE A 203 -6.56 -2.40 14.67
C ILE A 203 -6.45 -2.13 16.18
N LYS A 204 -5.37 -2.55 16.85
CA LYS A 204 -5.16 -2.29 18.28
C LYS A 204 -4.70 -0.86 18.50
N GLN A 205 -3.81 -0.37 17.64
CA GLN A 205 -3.21 0.96 17.74
C GLN A 205 -3.89 2.00 16.83
N LEU A 206 -4.81 1.56 15.97
CA LEU A 206 -5.59 2.40 15.04
C LEU A 206 -4.74 3.27 14.10
N HIS A 207 -3.60 2.75 13.65
CA HIS A 207 -2.73 3.43 12.69
C HIS A 207 -2.25 2.49 11.58
N PRO A 208 -1.87 3.03 10.40
CA PRO A 208 -1.24 2.24 9.35
C PRO A 208 0.14 1.73 9.78
N ILE A 209 0.47 0.51 9.39
CA ILE A 209 1.82 -0.08 9.49
C ILE A 209 2.26 -0.43 8.07
N ILE A 210 3.42 0.06 7.65
CA ILE A 210 3.98 -0.24 6.34
C ILE A 210 5.14 -1.20 6.56
N PHE A 211 5.02 -2.42 6.02
CA PHE A 211 6.17 -3.31 5.95
C PHE A 211 7.01 -2.90 4.75
N SER A 212 8.19 -2.34 5.02
CA SER A 212 9.13 -1.93 3.99
C SER A 212 10.53 -2.50 4.26
N SER A 213 11.14 -3.12 3.26
CA SER A 213 12.54 -3.57 3.35
C SER A 213 13.49 -2.40 3.57
N TYR A 214 13.09 -1.20 3.14
CA TYR A 214 13.83 0.03 3.36
C TYR A 214 13.80 0.45 4.84
N GLU A 215 12.68 0.31 5.54
CA GLU A 215 12.59 0.72 6.95
C GLU A 215 13.35 -0.23 7.89
N ILE A 216 13.57 -1.49 7.48
CA ILE A 216 14.32 -2.47 8.29
C ILE A 216 15.80 -2.12 8.42
N ALA A 217 16.41 -1.52 7.39
CA ALA A 217 17.79 -1.03 7.50
C ALA A 217 17.99 0.00 8.64
N TYR A 218 16.89 0.57 9.15
CA TYR A 218 16.87 1.59 10.21
C TYR A 218 16.16 1.16 11.49
N MET A 219 15.66 -0.08 11.57
CA MET A 219 15.01 -0.62 12.77
C MET A 219 15.92 -1.63 13.46
N VAL A 220 16.22 -1.39 14.74
CA VAL A 220 16.81 -2.38 15.65
C VAL A 220 15.90 -3.62 15.65
N PRO A 221 16.43 -4.85 15.65
CA PRO A 221 15.60 -6.06 15.57
C PRO A 221 14.52 -6.02 16.66
N PHE A 222 13.26 -6.11 16.26
CA PHE A 222 12.20 -6.44 17.20
C PHE A 222 12.37 -7.92 17.55
N ASP A 223 13.20 -8.19 18.55
CA ASP A 223 13.17 -9.44 19.28
C ASP A 223 11.84 -9.49 20.04
N VAL A 224 10.91 -10.29 19.52
CA VAL A 224 9.72 -10.69 20.26
C VAL A 224 10.15 -11.87 21.14
N GLN A 225 10.32 -11.59 22.43
CA GLN A 225 10.33 -12.63 23.48
C GLN A 225 8.93 -13.21 23.68
#